data_AF-A0A939WJK5-F1
#
_entry.id   AF-A0A939WJK5-F1
#
_cell.length_a   1.000
_cell.length_b   1.000
_cell.length_c   1.000
_cell.angle_alpha   90.00
_cell.angle_beta   90.00
_cell.angle_gamma   90.00
#
_symmetry.space_group_name_H-M   'P 1'
#
loop_
_entity.id
_entity.type
_entity.pdbx_description
1 polymer ?
#
loop_
_entity_poly.entity_id
_entity_poly.type
_entity_poly.pdbx_seq_one_letter_code
_entity_poly.pdbx_strand_id
1 'polypeptide(L)' 'MIKCYICGAVFEDSEVRTREEYVSEFFEKPTFVRIPSCPVCGSEDIDEYKGEDQEGADQ' A
#
# COMPACT_ATOMS: atom_id res chain seq x y z
N MET A 1 -7.27 5.88 5.67
CA MET A 1 -7.52 5.48 4.27
C MET A 1 -6.19 5.35 3.58
N ILE A 2 -6.06 4.50 2.57
CA ILE A 2 -4.82 4.27 1.81
C ILE A 2 -5.09 4.53 0.34
N LYS A 3 -4.14 5.17 -0.35
CA LYS A 3 -4.21 5.44 -1.79
C LYS A 3 -3.11 4.66 -2.51
N CYS A 4 -3.47 4.00 -3.60
CA CYS A 4 -2.50 3.44 -4.53
C CYS A 4 -2.08 4.50 -5.55
N TYR A 5 -0.78 4.73 -5.69
CA TYR A 5 -0.23 5.68 -6.66
C TYR A 5 -0.22 5.16 -8.10
N ILE A 6 -0.41 3.86 -8.30
CA ILE A 6 -0.46 3.25 -9.64
C ILE A 6 -1.85 3.33 -10.26
N CYS A 7 -2.88 2.91 -9.53
CA CYS A 7 -4.25 2.89 -10.06
C CYS A 7 -5.13 4.04 -9.54
N GLY A 8 -4.66 4.82 -8.57
CA GLY A 8 -5.42 5.91 -7.95
C GLY A 8 -6.52 5.46 -7.00
N ALA A 9 -6.69 4.15 -6.78
CA ALA A 9 -7.72 3.64 -5.88
C ALA A 9 -7.45 4.08 -4.44
N VAL A 10 -8.52 4.49 -3.75
CA VAL A 10 -8.54 4.78 -2.31
C VAL A 10 -9.37 3.70 -1.64
N PHE A 11 -8.83 3.10 -0.59
CA PHE A 11 -9.44 1.96 0.12
C PHE A 11 -9.11 2.05 1.62
N GLU A 12 -9.80 1.26 2.44
CA GLU A 12 -9.53 1.20 3.87
C GLU A 12 -8.27 0.39 4.19
N ASP A 13 -7.65 0.66 5.34
CA ASP A 13 -6.48 -0.11 5.81
C ASP A 13 -6.80 -1.60 5.97
N SER A 14 -8.04 -1.92 6.37
CA SER A 14 -8.57 -3.28 6.46
C SER A 14 -8.67 -4.02 5.12
N GLU A 15 -8.64 -3.29 3.99
CA GLU A 15 -8.74 -3.85 2.64
C GLU A 15 -7.36 -4.08 2.00
N VAL A 16 -6.27 -3.69 2.67
CA VAL A 16 -4.90 -3.92 2.19
C VAL A 16 -4.65 -5.41 2.02
N ARG A 17 -4.12 -5.79 0.85
CA ARG A 17 -3.65 -7.16 0.63
C ARG A 17 -2.20 -7.26 1.05
N THR A 18 -1.85 -8.27 1.83
CA THR A 18 -0.46 -8.58 2.14
C THR A 18 0.00 -9.80 1.36
N ARG A 19 1.15 -9.71 0.67
CA ARG A 19 1.84 -10.88 0.14
C ARG A 19 3.03 -11.24 1.02
N GLU A 20 3.28 -12.53 1.19
CA GLU A 20 4.46 -13.02 1.89
C GLU A 20 5.58 -13.23 0.86
N GLU A 21 6.68 -12.50 1.04
CA GLU A 21 7.87 -12.68 0.20
C GLU A 21 8.99 -13.33 0.99
N TYR A 22 9.63 -14.30 0.36
CA TYR A 22 10.77 -15.01 0.90
C TYR A 22 12.04 -14.18 0.69
N VAL A 23 12.62 -13.70 1.79
CA VAL A 23 13.88 -12.96 1.76
C VAL A 23 14.97 -13.88 2.32
N SER A 24 15.78 -14.43 1.42
CA SER A 24 16.93 -15.27 1.78
C SER A 24 18.16 -14.41 2.08
N GLU A 25 18.07 -13.53 3.06
CA GLU A 25 19.25 -12.82 3.53
C GLU A 25 19.93 -13.63 4.64
N PHE A 26 21.03 -14.27 4.25
CA PHE A 26 21.98 -15.02 5.07
C PHE A 26 21.51 -16.41 5.57
N PHE A 27 22.46 -17.33 5.56
CA PHE A 27 22.35 -18.79 5.60
C PHE A 27 21.72 -19.41 6.87
N GLU A 28 20.95 -18.68 7.67
CA GLU A 28 20.53 -19.18 8.99
C GLU A 28 19.04 -19.47 9.16
N LYS A 29 18.07 -18.70 8.61
CA LYS A 29 16.63 -19.07 8.65
C LYS A 29 15.81 -18.44 7.53
N PRO A 30 14.76 -19.11 7.02
CA PRO A 30 13.82 -18.49 6.10
C PRO A 30 13.11 -17.32 6.78
N THR A 31 13.31 -16.10 6.27
CA THR A 31 12.58 -14.91 6.73
C THR A 31 11.50 -14.59 5.72
N PHE A 32 10.25 -14.54 6.19
CA PHE A 32 9.12 -14.10 5.39
C PHE A 32 8.79 -12.65 5.78
N VAL A 33 8.79 -11.75 4.81
CA VAL A 33 8.32 -10.38 5.00
C VAL A 33 6.93 -10.25 4.43
N ARG A 34 6.06 -9.53 5.13
CA ARG A 34 4.71 -9.21 4.66
C ARG A 34 4.75 -7.86 3.98
N ILE A 35 4.46 -7.84 2.68
CA ILE A 35 4.47 -6.60 1.91
C ILE A 35 3.02 -6.18 1.61
N PRO A 36 2.59 -5.00 2.07
CA PRO A 36 1.26 -4.49 1.80
C PRO A 36 1.15 -4.06 0.32
N SER A 37 -0.02 -4.27 -0.26
CA SER A 37 -0.30 -4.05 -1.68
C SER A 37 -1.75 -3.64 -1.90
N CYS A 38 -1.97 -2.93 -3.01
CA CYS A 38 -3.28 -2.47 -3.44
C CYS A 38 -4.21 -3.67 -3.73
N PRO A 39 -5.42 -3.73 -3.17
CA PRO A 39 -6.37 -4.81 -3.43
C PRO A 39 -6.87 -4.86 -4.88
N VAL A 40 -6.75 -3.75 -5.61
CA VAL A 40 -7.25 -3.60 -6.98
C VAL A 40 -6.21 -4.04 -8.01
N CYS A 41 -5.00 -3.48 -7.96
CA CYS A 41 -3.97 -3.72 -8.98
C CYS A 41 -2.76 -4.51 -8.47
N GLY A 42 -2.65 -4.78 -7.16
CA GLY A 42 -1.54 -5.54 -6.58
C GLY A 42 -0.22 -4.78 -6.45
N SER A 43 -0.17 -3.48 -6.77
CA SER A 43 1.02 -2.65 -6.57
C SER A 43 1.28 -2.37 -5.09
N GLU A 44 2.55 -2.32 -4.71
CA GLU A 44 3.03 -2.01 -3.36
C GLU A 44 3.19 -0.49 -3.14
N ASP A 45 3.06 0.32 -4.20
CA ASP A 45 3.08 1.78 -4.14
C ASP A 45 1.73 2.30 -3.60
N ILE A 46 1.54 2.08 -2.31
CA ILE A 46 0.40 2.53 -1.54
C ILE A 46 0.88 3.33 -0.33
N ASP A 47 0.12 4.36 0.06
CA ASP A 47 0.47 5.18 1.22
C ASP A 47 -0.78 5.76 1.88
N GLU A 48 -0.62 6.30 3.09
CA GLU A 48 -1.73 6.91 3.84
C GLU A 48 -2.35 8.06 3.05
N TYR A 49 -3.63 7.90 2.71
CA TYR A 49 -4.42 8.95 2.10
C TYR A 49 -5.01 9.85 3.20
N LYS A 50 -4.45 11.05 3.33
CA LYS A 50 -4.89 12.04 4.31
C LYS A 50 -6.15 12.82 3.94
N GLY A 51 -6.76 12.52 2.78
CA GLY A 51 -7.83 13.36 2.22
C GLY A 51 -7.22 14.66 1.70
N GLU A 52 -7.48 15.00 0.45
CA GLU A 52 -7.24 16.37 0.01
C GLU A 52 -8.35 17.23 0.67
N ASP A 53 -8.00 18.06 1.65
CA ASP A 53 -8.73 19.31 1.86
C ASP A 53 -8.67 20.06 0.52
N GLN A 54 -9.69 19.86 -0.31
CA GLN A 54 -9.99 20.77 -1.39
C GLN A 54 -10.47 22.09 -0.76
N GLU A 55 -9.55 22.87 -0.18
CA GLU A 55 -9.72 24.31 -0.12
C GLU A 55 -9.48 24.87 -1.52
N GLY A 56 -10.42 24.57 -2.42
CA GLY A 56 -10.73 25.44 -3.52
C GLY A 56 -11.43 26.68 -2.97
N ALA A 57 -10.66 27.72 -2.70
CA ALA A 57 -11.17 29.08 -2.79
C ALA A 57 -10.51 29.73 -4.00
N ASP A 58 -11.12 29.48 -5.16
CA ASP A 58 -11.11 30.41 -6.28
C ASP A 58 -11.62 31.77 -5.76
N GLN A 59 -10.75 32.79 -5.80
CA GLN A 59 -11.08 34.21 -6.01
C GLN A 59 -9.82 35.05 -6.20
#